data_AF-A0A1E4M4V2-F1
#
_entry.id   AF-A0A1E4M4V2-F1
#
_cell.length_a   1.000
_cell.length_b   1.000
_cell.length_c   1.000
_cell.angle_alpha   90.00
_cell.angle_beta   90.00
_cell.angle_gamma   90.00
#
_symmetry.space_group_name_H-M   'P 1'
#
loop_
_entity.id
_entity.type
_entity.pdbx_description
1 polymer ?
#
loop_
_entity_poly.entity_id
_entity_poly.type
_entity_poly.pdbx_seq_one_letter_code
_entity_poly.pdbx_strand_id
1 'polypeptide(L)'
;MTLQPASKRPTRGVIALILALVSDVMLWVSFSNGISAALDGSGSGAGAWPIVFLVFFGLLLVAGAAAILHLLKRESVVINIITVALSAVPVVLIVKAWIGA
;
A
#
# COMPACT_ATOMS: atom_id res chain seq x y z
N MET A 1 -27.46 -35.15 4.16
CA MET A 1 -27.18 -33.96 3.34
C MET A 1 -25.99 -33.24 3.97
N THR A 2 -24.78 -33.55 3.55
CA THR A 2 -23.53 -32.98 4.09
C THR A 2 -23.25 -31.67 3.36
N LEU A 3 -23.46 -30.55 4.05
CA LEU A 3 -23.09 -29.23 3.55
C LEU A 3 -21.56 -29.15 3.54
N GLN A 4 -20.95 -29.35 2.37
CA GLN A 4 -19.53 -29.11 2.16
C GLN A 4 -19.24 -27.65 2.57
N PRO A 5 -18.32 -27.39 3.53
CA PRO A 5 -18.03 -26.02 3.92
C PRO A 5 -17.49 -25.30 2.69
N ALA A 6 -18.19 -24.26 2.26
CA ALA A 6 -17.74 -23.39 1.18
C ALA A 6 -16.31 -22.95 1.52
N SER A 7 -15.33 -23.43 0.76
CA SER A 7 -13.93 -23.09 0.98
C SER A 7 -13.83 -21.57 0.89
N LYS A 8 -13.69 -20.88 2.02
CA LYS A 8 -13.41 -19.43 2.05
C LYS A 8 -12.07 -19.24 1.35
N ARG A 9 -12.11 -18.95 0.04
CA ARG A 9 -10.91 -18.87 -0.76
C ARG A 9 -10.06 -17.71 -0.21
N PRO A 10 -8.85 -17.98 0.34
CA PRO A 10 -7.97 -16.93 0.87
C PRO A 10 -7.48 -15.96 -0.21
N THR A 11 -7.82 -16.23 -1.47
CA THR A 11 -7.43 -15.48 -2.68
C THR A 11 -7.66 -13.98 -2.56
N ARG A 12 -8.74 -13.51 -1.91
CA ARG A 12 -9.01 -12.07 -1.77
C ARG A 12 -8.05 -11.36 -0.83
N GLY A 13 -7.70 -11.98 0.31
CA GLY A 13 -6.71 -11.42 1.24
C GLY A 13 -5.31 -11.40 0.65
N VAL A 14 -4.97 -12.44 -0.11
CA VAL A 14 -3.68 -12.52 -0.82
C VAL A 14 -3.57 -11.47 -1.92
N ILE A 15 -4.65 -11.19 -2.67
CA ILE A 15 -4.65 -10.12 -3.68
C ILE A 15 -4.39 -8.76 -3.03
N ALA A 16 -5.06 -8.46 -1.91
CA ALA A 16 -4.83 -7.20 -1.19
C ALA A 16 -3.39 -7.08 -0.70
N LEU A 17 -2.80 -8.18 -0.21
CA LEU A 17 -1.39 -8.21 0.20
C LEU A 17 -0.44 -7.96 -0.98
N ILE A 18 -0.63 -8.66 -2.11
CA ILE A 18 0.20 -8.47 -3.31
C ILE A 18 0.09 -7.04 -3.81
N LEU A 19 -1.12 -6.48 -3.85
CA LEU A 19 -1.34 -5.09 -4.25
C LEU A 19 -0.59 -4.12 -3.33
N ALA A 20 -0.65 -4.33 -2.01
CA ALA A 20 0.08 -3.51 -1.06
C ALA A 20 1.60 -3.59 -1.28
N LEU A 21 2.15 -4.79 -1.46
CA LEU A 21 3.58 -4.99 -1.72
C LEU A 21 4.03 -4.32 -3.02
N VAL A 22 3.28 -4.50 -4.11
CA VAL A 22 3.61 -3.87 -5.40
C VAL A 22 3.54 -2.35 -5.27
N SER A 23 2.51 -1.82 -4.60
CA SER A 23 2.39 -0.39 -4.33
C SER A 23 3.57 0.15 -3.52
N ASP A 24 3.98 -0.53 -2.45
CA ASP A 24 5.14 -0.10 -1.63
C ASP A 24 6.42 -0.02 -2.44
N VAL A 25 6.71 -1.05 -3.24
CA VAL A 25 7.91 -1.07 -4.10
C VAL A 25 7.83 0.07 -5.11
N MET A 26 6.68 0.31 -5.74
CA MET A 26 6.52 1.39 -6.71
C MET A 26 6.58 2.78 -6.08
N LEU A 27 6.09 2.94 -4.84
CA LEU A 27 6.25 4.18 -4.08
C LEU A 27 7.71 4.45 -3.78
N TRP A 28 8.46 3.45 -3.35
CA TRP A 28 9.90 3.58 -3.12
C TRP A 28 10.65 3.95 -4.40
N VAL A 29 10.37 3.25 -5.52
CA VAL A 29 11.00 3.53 -6.83
C VAL A 29 10.67 4.94 -7.32
N SER A 30 9.40 5.35 -7.25
CA SER A 30 9.00 6.69 -7.69
C SER A 30 9.59 7.78 -6.80
N PHE A 31 9.71 7.52 -5.50
CA PHE A 31 10.35 8.45 -4.57
C PHE A 31 11.85 8.62 -4.86
N SER A 32 12.58 7.51 -5.05
CA SER A 32 14.02 7.53 -5.29
C SER A 32 14.41 8.15 -6.64
N ASN A 33 13.59 7.95 -7.67
CA ASN A 33 13.93 8.38 -9.04
C ASN A 33 13.41 9.77 -9.41
N GLY A 34 12.43 10.32 -8.69
CA GLY A 34 11.80 11.58 -9.10
C GLY A 34 11.36 12.48 -7.96
N ILE A 35 10.64 11.96 -6.96
CA ILE A 35 10.10 12.83 -5.90
C ILE A 35 11.21 13.47 -5.08
N SER A 36 12.26 12.72 -4.70
CA SER A 36 13.37 13.29 -3.94
C SER A 36 14.05 14.46 -4.67
N ALA A 37 14.26 14.31 -5.99
CA ALA A 37 14.83 15.37 -6.84
C ALA A 37 13.85 16.50 -7.18
N ALA A 38 12.55 16.29 -6.97
CA ALA A 38 11.56 17.37 -7.04
C ALA A 38 11.56 18.19 -5.73
N LEU A 39 11.80 17.52 -4.60
CA LEU A 39 11.80 18.14 -3.26
C LEU A 39 13.12 18.87 -2.92
N ASP A 40 14.24 18.49 -3.52
CA ASP A 40 15.54 19.14 -3.31
C ASP A 40 15.73 20.43 -4.13
N GLY A 41 14.75 20.81 -4.95
CA GLY A 41 14.78 22.03 -5.76
C GLY A 41 15.73 21.97 -6.97
N SER A 42 16.34 20.82 -7.27
CA SER A 42 17.25 20.64 -8.41
C SER A 42 16.55 20.72 -9.78
N GLY A 43 15.21 20.66 -9.80
CA GLY A 43 14.39 20.82 -11.00
C GLY A 43 14.41 19.63 -11.97
N SER A 44 15.17 18.56 -11.69
CA SER A 44 15.35 17.42 -12.60
C SER A 44 14.46 16.19 -12.32
N GLY A 45 13.58 16.24 -11.31
CA GLY A 45 12.81 15.07 -10.85
C GLY A 45 11.32 15.02 -11.21
N ALA A 46 10.74 16.12 -11.67
CA ALA A 46 9.28 16.33 -11.71
C ALA A 46 8.56 15.78 -12.96
N GLY A 47 9.13 14.79 -13.65
CA GLY A 47 8.54 14.17 -14.83
C GLY A 47 7.24 13.40 -14.53
N ALA A 48 7.11 12.17 -15.03
CA ALA A 48 5.93 11.34 -14.73
C ALA A 48 5.90 10.81 -13.28
N TRP A 49 6.99 10.94 -12.52
CA TRP A 49 7.16 10.33 -11.20
C TRP A 49 6.13 10.75 -10.14
N PRO A 50 5.70 12.03 -10.03
CA PRO A 50 4.62 12.39 -9.13
C PRO A 50 3.30 11.68 -9.43
N ILE A 51 2.98 11.49 -10.72
CA ILE A 51 1.77 10.78 -11.13
C ILE A 51 1.87 9.31 -10.74
N VAL A 52 3.00 8.66 -11.02
CA VAL A 52 3.27 7.27 -10.62
C VAL A 52 3.14 7.12 -9.10
N PHE A 53 3.77 8.02 -8.34
CA PHE A 53 3.71 8.02 -6.88
C PHE A 53 2.26 8.10 -6.38
N LEU A 54 1.48 9.07 -6.87
CA LEU A 54 0.09 9.26 -6.44
C LEU A 54 -0.83 8.08 -6.80
N VAL A 55 -0.64 7.47 -7.99
CA VAL A 55 -1.42 6.30 -8.41
C VAL A 55 -1.15 5.12 -7.47
N PHE A 56 0.12 4.79 -7.23
CA PHE A 56 0.46 3.66 -6.35
C PHE A 56 0.15 3.94 -4.87
N PHE A 57 0.23 5.20 -4.44
CA PHE A 57 -0.22 5.63 -3.12
C PHE A 57 -1.73 5.39 -2.95
N GLY A 58 -2.53 5.78 -3.95
CA GLY A 58 -3.97 5.51 -3.95
C GLY A 58 -4.28 4.01 -3.90
N LEU A 59 -3.58 3.19 -4.70
CA LEU A 59 -3.73 1.73 -4.67
C LEU A 59 -3.36 1.12 -3.31
N LEU A 60 -2.33 1.65 -2.64
CA LEU A 60 -1.95 1.22 -1.30
C LEU A 60 -3.06 1.50 -0.28
N LEU A 61 -3.67 2.69 -0.34
CA LEU A 61 -4.80 3.05 0.54
C LEU A 61 -6.00 2.14 0.31
N VAL A 62 -6.31 1.81 -0.95
CA VAL A 62 -7.38 0.85 -1.29
C VAL A 62 -7.08 -0.54 -0.73
N ALA A 63 -5.83 -1.01 -0.86
CA ALA A 63 -5.40 -2.29 -0.30
C ALA A 63 -5.53 -2.32 1.23
N GLY A 64 -5.09 -1.25 1.90
CA GLY A 64 -5.22 -1.08 3.35
C GLY A 64 -6.67 -1.06 3.81
N ALA A 65 -7.53 -0.28 3.15
CA ALA A 65 -8.96 -0.22 3.45
C ALA A 65 -9.64 -1.59 3.27
N ALA A 66 -9.34 -2.31 2.18
CA ALA A 66 -9.85 -3.66 1.95
C ALA A 66 -9.40 -4.64 3.03
N ALA A 67 -8.14 -4.56 3.47
CA ALA A 67 -7.61 -5.38 4.55
C ALA A 67 -8.32 -5.09 5.88
N ILE A 68 -8.57 -3.82 6.21
CA ILE A 68 -9.36 -3.43 7.39
C ILE A 68 -10.76 -4.04 7.31
N LEU A 69 -11.46 -3.91 6.18
CA LEU A 69 -12.81 -4.48 6.01
C LEU A 69 -12.84 -6.00 6.17
N HIS A 70 -11.82 -6.72 5.67
CA HIS A 70 -11.72 -8.17 5.87
C HIS A 70 -11.34 -8.54 7.32
N LEU A 71 -10.53 -7.71 8.00
CA LEU A 71 -10.19 -7.89 9.41
C LEU A 71 -11.44 -7.73 10.30
N LEU A 72 -12.28 -6.74 10.02
CA LEU A 72 -13.56 -6.53 10.70
C LEU A 72 -14.51 -7.72 10.55
N LYS A 73 -14.42 -8.44 9.42
CA LYS A 73 -15.16 -9.68 9.16
C LYS A 73 -14.50 -10.94 9.76
N ARG A 74 -13.37 -10.78 10.48
CA ARG A 74 -12.53 -11.86 11.02
C ARG A 74 -12.06 -12.87 9.98
N GLU A 75 -11.89 -12.43 8.73
CA GLU A 75 -11.41 -13.27 7.65
C GLU A 75 -9.90 -13.11 7.51
N SER A 76 -9.17 -14.22 7.36
CA SER A 76 -7.71 -14.22 7.08
C SER A 76 -6.93 -13.21 7.94
N VAL A 77 -7.21 -13.20 9.25
CA VAL A 77 -6.77 -12.16 10.22
C VAL A 77 -5.29 -11.81 10.08
N VAL A 78 -4.42 -12.82 10.02
CA VAL A 78 -2.97 -12.62 9.92
C VAL A 78 -2.58 -11.87 8.65
N ILE A 79 -3.08 -12.31 7.48
CA ILE A 79 -2.77 -11.68 6.19
C ILE A 79 -3.24 -10.22 6.20
N ASN A 80 -4.45 -9.97 6.69
CA ASN A 80 -5.00 -8.61 6.70
C ASN A 80 -4.28 -7.69 7.70
N ILE A 81 -3.84 -8.19 8.85
CA ILE A 81 -3.00 -7.41 9.77
C ILE A 81 -1.68 -7.02 9.07
N ILE A 82 -1.03 -7.96 8.38
CA ILE A 82 0.20 -7.69 7.64
C ILE A 82 -0.05 -6.64 6.55
N THR A 83 -1.12 -6.79 5.76
CA THR A 83 -1.47 -5.82 4.72
C THR A 83 -1.73 -4.43 5.29
N VAL A 84 -2.43 -4.33 6.43
CA VAL A 84 -2.64 -3.04 7.12
C VAL A 84 -1.32 -2.44 7.58
N ALA A 85 -0.46 -3.24 8.23
CA ALA A 85 0.83 -2.79 8.71
C ALA A 85 1.71 -2.25 7.56
N LEU A 86 1.78 -2.98 6.44
CA LEU A 86 2.49 -2.55 5.23
C LEU A 86 1.92 -1.24 4.69
N SER A 87 0.60 -1.14 4.54
CA SER A 87 -0.05 0.07 4.02
C SER A 87 0.19 1.32 4.88
N ALA A 88 0.48 1.15 6.17
CA ALA A 88 0.78 2.24 7.08
C ALA A 88 2.24 2.74 6.96
N VAL A 89 3.17 1.93 6.47
CA VAL A 89 4.61 2.27 6.45
C VAL A 89 4.87 3.57 5.68
N PRO A 90 4.42 3.75 4.42
CA PRO A 90 4.68 4.99 3.69
C PRO A 90 4.02 6.19 4.33
N VAL A 91 2.82 6.03 4.89
CA VAL A 91 2.11 7.11 5.59
C VAL A 91 2.93 7.60 6.79
N VAL A 92 3.43 6.68 7.61
CA VAL A 92 4.28 7.01 8.76
C VAL A 92 5.58 7.69 8.32
N LEU A 93 6.21 7.20 7.25
CA LEU A 93 7.44 7.80 6.71
C LEU A 93 7.21 9.22 6.19
N ILE A 94 6.11 9.47 5.48
CA ILE A 94 5.74 10.81 4.98
C ILE A 94 5.47 11.75 6.16
N VAL A 95 4.68 11.33 7.15
CA VAL A 95 4.39 12.14 8.35
C VAL A 95 5.68 12.48 9.10
N LYS A 96 6.57 11.49 9.27
CA LYS A 96 7.87 11.71 9.91
C LYS A 96 8.73 12.70 9.13
N ALA A 97 8.75 12.59 7.80
CA ALA A 97 9.47 13.52 6.94
C ALA A 97 8.90 14.95 7.05
N TRP A 98 7.60 15.10 7.24
CA TRP A 98 6.95 16.40 7.38
C TRP A 98 7.17 17.06 8.75
N ILE A 99 7.11 16.29 9.85
CA ILE A 99 7.33 16.83 11.20
C ILE A 99 8.83 17.12 11.45
N GLY A 100 9.72 16.39 10.78
CA GLY A 100 11.17 16.57 10.90
C GLY A 100 11.79 17.62 9.98
N ALA A 101 10.99 18.27 9.12
CA ALA A 101 11.39 19.35 8.22
C ALA A 101 11.00 20.71 8.79
#